data_AF-A0AAD9NGT3-F1
#
_entry.id   AF-A0AAD9NGT3-F1
#
_cell.length_a   1.000
_cell.length_b   1.000
_cell.length_c   1.000
_cell.angle_alpha   90.00
_cell.angle_beta   90.00
_cell.angle_gamma   90.00
#
_symmetry.space_group_name_H-M   'P 1'
#
loop_
_entity.id
_entity.type
_entity.pdbx_description
1 polymer ?
#
loop_
_entity_poly.entity_id
_entity_poly.type
_entity_poly.pdbx_seq_one_letter_code
_entity_poly.pdbx_strand_id
1 'polypeptide(L)'
;MGCFYGTVVKEIRLQLSKMAASMCELIDELPNSINKYDTLQKIQILVSQIHPRNLREIVANVSFDVIFEYLGEANDRSTRLADARHSYLAYVRDPKVNGNTLDAEHVESAILYCCEYYPDCISTVVKFRAETVRVPRSKLTCLRTVTWFNQEIAVCCDVLEKLFRGLEPHGLLPQFSKDLVHGLSHPIECVRLLCLHQALRVAEEIPQQFIQHEDILSEIIAKISDDSLRVAKEAAHIVMALGKDQDAACQLFQGQCINDLQQQLMDVSDTNRFRTYELITDFARLSPENLSLCTGLLQHLVNEVYKEDVLVRLNAIELLTRLASVQHGLDFMDNQGIMDRLDEMMKNVDSDPMMAFLLPGLVKFFGAVAYLVPKEVCQQHPSFLSLVFSLHENHDPSTRGLAAETVGMVGRKIEGKHLLEQQGTRMLNTCKQMGIMLRDADLTLKEKVLGAVENLLTLPVEEQTSDLLSLVESWYSRLAPQPMSLFMDLLEKPFQAIRCAVFRIMTVMAMQPWGQAQFRDHPTFCEFLLNRGTEHSKQEKEEKFRIIRTLVESPTILDIMGRVYCVKLKEFVKEGPFFVQAQSAVAMESET
;
A
#
# COMPACT_ATOMS: atom_id res chain seq x y z
N MET A 1 -42.44 19.35 -18.85
CA MET A 1 -41.38 18.69 -18.06
C MET A 1 -41.24 19.23 -16.63
N GLY A 2 -41.55 20.50 -16.33
CA GLY A 2 -41.42 21.06 -14.96
C GLY A 2 -42.36 20.48 -13.88
N CYS A 3 -43.62 20.16 -14.19
CA CYS A 3 -44.55 19.57 -13.20
C CYS A 3 -44.19 18.14 -12.76
N PHE A 4 -43.64 17.32 -13.66
CA PHE A 4 -43.27 15.94 -13.34
C PHE A 4 -42.07 15.88 -12.39
N TYR A 5 -41.11 16.80 -12.57
CA TYR A 5 -39.93 16.90 -11.72
C TYR A 5 -40.29 17.33 -10.28
N GLY A 6 -41.22 18.28 -10.12
CA GLY A 6 -41.66 18.76 -8.80
C GLY A 6 -42.39 17.70 -7.96
N THR A 7 -43.18 16.82 -8.59
CA THR A 7 -43.88 15.73 -7.88
C THR A 7 -42.92 14.64 -7.44
N VAL A 8 -41.96 14.25 -8.29
CA VAL A 8 -40.95 13.24 -7.96
C VAL A 8 -40.05 13.68 -6.81
N VAL A 9 -39.62 14.96 -6.79
CA VAL A 9 -38.81 15.50 -5.69
C VAL A 9 -39.58 15.51 -4.35
N LYS A 10 -40.88 15.83 -4.37
CA LYS A 10 -41.72 15.79 -3.15
C LYS A 10 -41.89 14.37 -2.61
N GLU A 11 -42.11 13.39 -3.49
CA GLU A 11 -42.26 11.99 -3.10
C GLU A 11 -40.97 11.44 -2.49
N ILE A 12 -39.82 11.74 -3.10
CA ILE A 12 -38.50 11.36 -2.56
C ILE A 12 -38.29 11.97 -1.17
N ARG A 13 -38.57 13.27 -0.97
CA ARG A 13 -38.44 13.91 0.35
C ARG A 13 -39.36 13.31 1.41
N LEU A 14 -40.59 12.94 1.03
CA LEU A 14 -41.52 12.27 1.93
C LEU A 14 -41.02 10.88 2.34
N GLN A 15 -40.45 10.12 1.40
CA GLN A 15 -39.82 8.83 1.71
C GLN A 15 -38.61 9.00 2.63
N LEU A 16 -37.73 9.96 2.36
CA LEU A 16 -36.56 10.25 3.22
C LEU A 16 -36.98 10.67 4.63
N SER A 17 -38.01 11.49 4.77
CA SER A 17 -38.56 11.87 6.08
C SER A 17 -39.11 10.68 6.88
N LYS A 18 -39.82 9.74 6.22
CA LYS A 18 -40.29 8.51 6.86
C LYS A 18 -39.12 7.60 7.30
N MET A 19 -38.09 7.50 6.46
CA MET A 19 -36.88 6.73 6.80
C MET A 19 -36.14 7.36 7.98
N ALA A 20 -36.01 8.69 8.02
CA ALA A 20 -35.41 9.40 9.15
C ALA A 20 -36.19 9.16 10.45
N ALA A 21 -37.53 9.26 10.42
CA ALA A 21 -38.36 8.99 11.59
C ALA A 21 -38.21 7.54 12.09
N SER A 22 -38.24 6.56 11.18
CA SER A 22 -38.04 5.15 11.53
C SER A 22 -36.66 4.90 12.13
N MET A 23 -35.65 5.65 11.68
CA MET A 23 -34.30 5.54 12.20
C MET A 23 -34.18 6.14 13.60
N CYS A 24 -34.77 7.32 13.85
CA CYS A 24 -34.80 7.91 15.18
C CYS A 24 -35.52 7.01 16.19
N GLU A 25 -36.67 6.42 15.81
CA GLU A 25 -37.38 5.44 16.65
C GLU A 25 -36.49 4.25 17.03
N LEU A 26 -35.79 3.66 16.05
CA LEU A 26 -34.88 2.52 16.31
C LEU A 26 -33.67 2.91 17.18
N ILE A 27 -33.14 4.12 17.03
CA ILE A 27 -32.02 4.63 17.85
C ILE A 27 -32.50 4.87 19.28
N ASP A 28 -33.66 5.49 19.47
CA ASP A 28 -34.24 5.75 20.80
C ASP A 28 -34.64 4.46 21.53
N GLU A 29 -34.99 3.40 20.80
CA GLU A 29 -35.27 2.06 21.35
C GLU A 29 -34.00 1.31 21.77
N LEU A 30 -32.81 1.67 21.25
CA LEU A 30 -31.57 0.91 21.41
C LEU A 30 -31.17 0.68 22.89
N PRO A 31 -31.25 1.67 23.81
CA PRO A 31 -30.90 1.47 25.22
C PRO A 31 -31.77 0.43 25.92
N ASN A 32 -33.05 0.38 25.54
CA ASN A 32 -34.08 -0.45 26.18
C ASN A 32 -34.35 -1.77 25.43
N SER A 33 -33.66 -2.01 24.31
CA SER A 33 -33.86 -3.22 23.51
C SER A 33 -33.40 -4.48 24.24
N ILE A 34 -34.24 -5.53 24.18
CA ILE A 34 -33.93 -6.87 24.70
C ILE A 34 -32.76 -7.51 23.92
N ASN A 35 -32.65 -7.21 22.62
CA ASN A 35 -31.56 -7.67 21.75
C ASN A 35 -30.99 -6.48 20.97
N LYS A 36 -29.95 -5.85 21.54
CA LYS A 36 -29.30 -4.67 20.95
C LYS A 36 -28.69 -4.97 19.58
N TYR A 37 -28.14 -6.18 19.38
CA TYR A 37 -27.63 -6.63 18.07
C TYR A 37 -28.69 -6.59 16.96
N ASP A 38 -29.88 -7.16 17.20
CA ASP A 38 -30.95 -7.16 16.20
C ASP A 38 -31.44 -5.74 15.90
N THR A 39 -31.52 -4.87 16.90
CA THR A 39 -31.85 -3.45 16.70
C THR A 39 -30.79 -2.76 15.84
N LEU A 40 -29.50 -2.96 16.12
CA LEU A 40 -28.40 -2.43 15.33
C LEU A 40 -28.41 -2.96 13.89
N GLN A 41 -28.70 -4.24 13.67
CA GLN A 41 -28.84 -4.81 12.33
C GLN A 41 -30.01 -4.18 11.55
N LYS A 42 -31.15 -3.92 12.22
CA LYS A 42 -32.27 -3.22 11.58
C LYS A 42 -31.88 -1.81 11.15
N ILE A 43 -31.15 -1.08 12.00
CA ILE A 43 -30.60 0.24 11.66
C ILE A 43 -29.63 0.11 10.48
N GLN A 44 -28.72 -0.86 10.50
CA GLN A 44 -27.75 -1.10 9.43
C GLN A 44 -28.43 -1.37 8.09
N ILE A 45 -29.49 -2.20 8.06
CA ILE A 45 -30.28 -2.48 6.86
C ILE A 45 -30.94 -1.19 6.35
N LEU A 46 -31.57 -0.42 7.24
CA LEU A 46 -32.23 0.83 6.89
C LEU A 46 -31.25 1.84 6.28
N VAL A 47 -30.08 2.02 6.93
CA VAL A 47 -29.05 2.95 6.45
C VAL A 47 -28.47 2.51 5.10
N SER A 48 -28.32 1.20 4.88
CA SER A 48 -27.78 0.66 3.63
C SER A 48 -28.73 0.84 2.42
N GLN A 49 -30.01 1.11 2.66
CA GLN A 49 -30.98 1.41 1.61
C GLN A 49 -30.96 2.89 1.18
N ILE A 50 -30.27 3.75 1.92
CA ILE A 50 -30.21 5.19 1.63
C ILE A 50 -29.09 5.47 0.64
N HIS A 51 -29.41 6.15 -0.46
CA HIS A 51 -28.41 6.63 -1.40
C HIS A 51 -27.53 7.72 -0.76
N PRO A 52 -26.18 7.71 -0.93
CA PRO A 52 -25.26 8.62 -0.23
C PRO A 52 -25.64 10.12 -0.30
N ARG A 53 -26.12 10.58 -1.45
CA ARG A 53 -26.58 11.97 -1.66
C ARG A 53 -27.74 12.41 -0.75
N ASN A 54 -28.50 11.47 -0.23
CA ASN A 54 -29.69 11.73 0.59
C ASN A 54 -29.40 11.59 2.09
N LEU A 55 -28.24 11.05 2.49
CA LEU A 55 -27.86 10.86 3.90
C LEU A 55 -27.88 12.19 4.66
N ARG A 56 -27.48 13.28 4.01
CA ARG A 56 -27.41 14.61 4.63
C ARG A 56 -28.76 15.12 5.14
N GLU A 57 -29.85 14.86 4.41
CA GLU A 57 -31.21 15.26 4.84
C GLU A 57 -31.70 14.42 6.03
N ILE A 58 -31.21 13.18 6.15
CA ILE A 58 -31.60 12.25 7.20
C ILE A 58 -30.82 12.53 8.48
N VAL A 59 -29.49 12.65 8.38
CA VAL A 59 -28.60 12.82 9.52
C VAL A 59 -28.85 14.13 10.27
N ALA A 60 -29.30 15.19 9.58
CA ALA A 60 -29.65 16.46 10.21
C ALA A 60 -30.74 16.35 11.29
N ASN A 61 -31.52 15.26 11.30
CA ASN A 61 -32.64 15.06 12.23
C ASN A 61 -32.38 13.95 13.27
N VAL A 62 -31.16 13.43 13.35
CA VAL A 62 -30.82 12.23 14.15
C VAL A 62 -29.84 12.63 15.24
N SER A 63 -30.18 12.35 16.50
CA SER A 63 -29.20 12.46 17.60
C SER A 63 -28.29 11.23 17.60
N PHE A 64 -27.00 11.46 17.83
CA PHE A 64 -26.00 10.41 17.98
C PHE A 64 -25.69 10.09 19.45
N ASP A 65 -26.23 10.86 20.40
CA ASP A 65 -25.89 10.78 21.82
C ASP A 65 -26.11 9.36 22.37
N VAL A 66 -27.25 8.76 22.01
CA VAL A 66 -27.62 7.39 22.41
C VAL A 66 -26.62 6.34 21.90
N ILE A 67 -26.08 6.55 20.70
CA ILE A 67 -25.12 5.62 20.10
C ILE A 67 -23.74 5.77 20.77
N PHE A 68 -23.34 7.02 21.05
CA PHE A 68 -22.08 7.29 21.77
C PHE A 68 -22.13 6.84 23.23
N GLU A 69 -23.25 7.03 23.94
CA GLU A 69 -23.47 6.47 25.27
C GLU A 69 -23.34 4.96 25.27
N TYR A 70 -23.90 4.27 24.26
CA TYR A 70 -23.76 2.83 24.11
C TYR A 70 -22.30 2.39 23.88
N LEU A 71 -21.52 3.14 23.09
CA LEU A 71 -20.07 2.90 22.93
C LEU A 71 -19.29 3.20 24.23
N GLY A 72 -19.71 4.21 25.00
CA GLY A 72 -19.14 4.53 26.32
C GLY A 72 -19.38 3.44 27.37
N GLU A 73 -20.63 2.94 27.49
CA GLU A 73 -20.95 1.78 28.33
C GLU A 73 -20.14 0.54 27.91
N ALA A 74 -19.90 0.41 26.62
CA ALA A 74 -19.09 -0.67 26.09
C ALA A 74 -17.61 -0.56 26.54
N ASN A 75 -17.05 0.65 26.57
CA ASN A 75 -15.70 0.88 27.07
C ASN A 75 -15.53 0.43 28.53
N ASP A 76 -16.45 0.83 29.41
CA ASP A 76 -16.47 0.44 30.82
C ASP A 76 -16.51 -1.09 30.99
N ARG A 77 -17.30 -1.74 30.14
CA ARG A 77 -17.44 -3.19 30.15
C ARG A 77 -16.18 -3.90 29.66
N SER A 78 -15.55 -3.39 28.60
CA SER A 78 -14.28 -3.91 28.07
C SER A 78 -13.14 -3.76 29.07
N THR A 79 -13.05 -2.61 29.74
CA THR A 79 -12.05 -2.34 30.79
C THR A 79 -12.20 -3.32 31.96
N ARG A 80 -13.42 -3.53 32.46
CA ARG A 80 -13.69 -4.52 33.53
C ARG A 80 -13.32 -5.95 33.11
N LEU A 81 -13.49 -6.32 31.85
CA LEU A 81 -13.10 -7.62 31.31
C LEU A 81 -11.57 -7.78 31.28
N ALA A 82 -10.85 -6.74 30.89
CA ALA A 82 -9.39 -6.70 30.88
C ALA A 82 -8.81 -6.79 32.31
N ASP A 83 -9.37 -6.06 33.26
CA ASP A 83 -8.98 -6.10 34.68
C ASP A 83 -9.19 -7.48 35.30
N ALA A 84 -10.33 -8.11 34.99
CA ALA A 84 -10.62 -9.49 35.39
C ALA A 84 -9.58 -10.46 34.80
N ARG A 85 -9.26 -10.33 33.51
CA ARG A 85 -8.23 -11.15 32.86
C ARG A 85 -6.84 -10.98 33.49
N HIS A 86 -6.42 -9.75 33.78
CA HIS A 86 -5.13 -9.49 34.43
C HIS A 86 -5.08 -10.11 35.83
N SER A 87 -6.16 -10.00 36.59
CA SER A 87 -6.31 -10.61 37.92
C SER A 87 -6.24 -12.14 37.86
N TYR A 88 -6.85 -12.77 36.85
CA TYR A 88 -6.74 -14.22 36.65
C TYR A 88 -5.32 -14.68 36.31
N LEU A 89 -4.64 -14.00 35.38
CA LEU A 89 -3.28 -14.37 34.97
C LEU A 89 -2.27 -14.19 36.11
N ALA A 90 -2.46 -13.18 36.97
CA ALA A 90 -1.67 -13.01 38.18
C ALA A 90 -1.85 -14.19 39.17
N TYR A 91 -3.08 -14.64 39.38
CA TYR A 91 -3.39 -15.80 40.23
C TYR A 91 -2.80 -17.11 39.70
N VAL A 92 -2.85 -17.36 38.38
CA VAL A 92 -2.27 -18.56 37.76
C VAL A 92 -0.74 -18.59 37.91
N ARG A 93 -0.08 -17.42 37.96
CA ARG A 93 1.39 -17.32 38.09
C ARG A 93 1.90 -17.60 39.51
N ASP A 94 1.14 -17.32 40.56
CA ASP A 94 1.56 -17.61 41.94
C ASP A 94 0.40 -18.07 42.86
N PRO A 95 -0.01 -19.36 42.76
CA PRO A 95 -1.18 -19.87 43.48
C PRO A 95 -0.96 -20.09 44.99
N LYS A 96 0.26 -19.89 45.53
CA LYS A 96 0.60 -20.26 46.92
C LYS A 96 0.48 -19.13 47.95
N VAL A 97 0.25 -17.88 47.53
CA VAL A 97 0.20 -16.73 48.45
C VAL A 97 -1.20 -16.48 49.05
N ASN A 98 -2.28 -16.91 48.38
CA ASN A 98 -3.66 -16.65 48.82
C ASN A 98 -4.35 -17.88 49.40
N GLY A 99 -3.84 -18.37 50.54
CA GLY A 99 -4.27 -19.60 51.21
C GLY A 99 -5.77 -19.93 51.10
N ASN A 100 -6.06 -21.07 50.46
CA ASN A 100 -7.28 -21.88 50.57
C ASN A 100 -8.62 -21.13 50.68
N THR A 101 -9.03 -20.46 49.60
CA THR A 101 -10.38 -20.54 49.01
C THR A 101 -10.32 -19.78 47.68
N LEU A 102 -10.79 -20.38 46.59
CA LEU A 102 -11.09 -19.63 45.36
C LEU A 102 -12.17 -18.61 45.71
N ASP A 103 -11.81 -17.34 45.90
CA ASP A 103 -12.83 -16.31 46.06
C ASP A 103 -13.65 -16.17 44.77
N ALA A 104 -14.85 -15.60 44.89
CA ALA A 104 -15.78 -15.50 43.78
C ALA A 104 -15.23 -14.67 42.59
N GLU A 105 -14.36 -13.69 42.84
CA GLU A 105 -13.75 -12.82 41.81
C GLU A 105 -12.70 -13.56 41.00
N HIS A 106 -11.90 -14.43 41.62
CA HIS A 106 -10.89 -15.23 40.91
C HIS A 106 -11.52 -16.28 39.98
N VAL A 107 -12.65 -16.88 40.40
CA VAL A 107 -13.40 -17.83 39.55
C VAL A 107 -14.15 -17.10 38.43
N GLU A 108 -14.65 -15.88 38.68
CA GLU A 108 -15.29 -15.04 37.67
C GLU A 108 -14.29 -14.62 36.59
N SER A 109 -13.09 -14.25 37.01
CA SER A 109 -11.96 -13.89 36.14
C SER A 109 -11.47 -15.06 35.27
N ALA A 110 -11.40 -16.28 35.82
CA ALA A 110 -11.07 -17.51 35.08
C ALA A 110 -12.08 -17.84 33.98
N ILE A 111 -13.35 -17.59 34.25
CA ILE A 111 -14.46 -17.92 33.36
C ILE A 111 -14.55 -16.94 32.21
N LEU A 112 -14.32 -15.65 32.49
CA LEU A 112 -14.20 -14.62 31.45
C LEU A 112 -13.06 -14.93 30.49
N TYR A 113 -11.89 -15.32 31.00
CA TYR A 113 -10.73 -15.71 30.18
C TYR A 113 -10.99 -16.95 29.30
N CYS A 114 -11.57 -18.01 29.86
CA CYS A 114 -11.90 -19.23 29.08
C CYS A 114 -12.95 -18.96 27.99
N CYS A 115 -13.86 -18.01 28.19
CA CYS A 115 -14.86 -17.64 27.19
C CYS A 115 -14.32 -16.75 26.07
N GLU A 116 -13.27 -15.97 26.32
CA GLU A 116 -12.59 -15.16 25.31
C GLU A 116 -11.79 -16.03 24.31
N TYR A 117 -11.15 -17.11 24.79
CA TYR A 117 -10.20 -17.90 23.99
C TYR A 117 -10.67 -19.29 23.56
N TYR A 118 -11.68 -19.88 24.21
CA TYR A 118 -12.17 -21.24 23.91
C TYR A 118 -13.72 -21.31 23.90
N PRO A 119 -14.39 -20.66 22.92
CA PRO A 119 -15.85 -20.56 22.88
C PRO A 119 -16.56 -21.92 22.79
N ASP A 120 -15.93 -22.95 22.21
CA ASP A 120 -16.50 -24.30 22.13
C ASP A 120 -16.46 -25.08 23.45
N CYS A 121 -15.66 -24.62 24.42
CA CYS A 121 -15.53 -25.27 25.73
C CYS A 121 -16.58 -24.82 26.75
N ILE A 122 -17.50 -23.91 26.38
CA ILE A 122 -18.56 -23.40 27.28
C ILE A 122 -19.38 -24.54 27.90
N SER A 123 -19.68 -25.61 27.14
CA SER A 123 -20.42 -26.76 27.68
C SER A 123 -19.65 -27.54 28.75
N THR A 124 -18.33 -27.60 28.63
CA THR A 124 -17.42 -28.29 29.57
C THR A 124 -17.19 -27.46 30.83
N VAL A 125 -17.04 -26.14 30.70
CA VAL A 125 -16.93 -25.20 31.84
C VAL A 125 -18.24 -25.15 32.64
N VAL A 126 -19.39 -25.21 31.97
CA VAL A 126 -20.71 -25.30 32.61
C VAL A 126 -20.90 -26.66 33.30
N LYS A 127 -20.38 -27.76 32.74
CA LYS A 127 -20.42 -29.10 33.36
C LYS A 127 -19.49 -29.24 34.57
N PHE A 128 -18.25 -28.77 34.50
CA PHE A 128 -17.27 -28.87 35.58
C PHE A 128 -17.72 -28.15 36.86
N ARG A 129 -18.62 -27.16 36.71
CA ARG A 129 -19.06 -26.27 37.79
C ARG A 129 -20.41 -26.65 38.42
N ALA A 130 -21.18 -27.54 37.79
CA ALA A 130 -22.42 -28.05 38.37
C ALA A 130 -22.19 -28.82 39.69
N GLU A 131 -20.95 -29.24 39.95
CA GLU A 131 -20.60 -30.10 41.09
C GLU A 131 -19.93 -29.38 42.28
N THR A 132 -19.50 -28.11 42.17
CA THR A 132 -18.58 -27.53 43.20
C THR A 132 -18.88 -26.15 43.80
N VAL A 133 -19.60 -25.20 43.18
CA VAL A 133 -19.92 -23.89 43.83
C VAL A 133 -21.25 -23.29 43.34
N ARG A 134 -22.15 -22.90 44.26
CA ARG A 134 -23.41 -22.21 43.96
C ARG A 134 -23.17 -20.72 43.62
N VAL A 135 -23.27 -20.35 42.34
CA VAL A 135 -23.29 -18.95 41.87
C VAL A 135 -24.67 -18.62 41.26
N PRO A 136 -25.26 -17.43 41.46
CA PRO A 136 -26.59 -17.08 40.97
C PRO A 136 -26.72 -17.11 39.43
N ARG A 137 -27.88 -17.56 38.92
CA ARG A 137 -28.21 -17.64 37.48
C ARG A 137 -28.01 -16.32 36.69
N SER A 138 -28.07 -15.17 37.35
CA SER A 138 -27.85 -13.85 36.75
C SER A 138 -26.44 -13.66 36.16
N LYS A 139 -25.43 -14.40 36.66
CA LYS A 139 -24.04 -14.33 36.15
C LYS A 139 -23.77 -15.22 34.93
N LEU A 140 -24.62 -16.21 34.63
CA LEU A 140 -24.52 -17.05 33.41
C LEU A 140 -24.91 -16.28 32.13
N THR A 141 -25.71 -15.23 32.26
CA THR A 141 -26.08 -14.29 31.18
C THR A 141 -24.90 -13.42 30.70
N CYS A 142 -23.87 -13.21 31.55
CA CYS A 142 -22.65 -12.52 31.16
C CYS A 142 -21.82 -13.29 30.12
N LEU A 143 -21.93 -14.63 30.07
CA LEU A 143 -21.11 -15.49 29.20
C LEU A 143 -21.59 -15.54 27.75
N ARG A 144 -22.90 -15.37 27.52
CA ARG A 144 -23.41 -15.16 26.16
C ARG A 144 -23.01 -13.78 25.66
N THR A 145 -23.05 -12.76 26.50
CA THR A 145 -22.97 -11.36 26.06
C THR A 145 -21.60 -10.91 25.54
N VAL A 146 -20.47 -11.55 25.87
CA VAL A 146 -19.13 -11.08 25.43
C VAL A 146 -18.87 -11.32 23.93
N THR A 147 -19.31 -12.44 23.35
CA THR A 147 -19.13 -12.73 21.91
C THR A 147 -20.06 -11.90 21.02
N TRP A 148 -21.30 -11.64 21.46
CA TRP A 148 -22.22 -10.73 20.77
C TRP A 148 -21.76 -9.28 20.87
N PHE A 149 -21.13 -8.88 21.98
CA PHE A 149 -20.75 -7.50 22.24
C PHE A 149 -19.73 -6.93 21.24
N ASN A 150 -18.70 -7.68 20.85
CA ASN A 150 -17.78 -7.22 19.80
C ASN A 150 -18.46 -7.13 18.42
N GLN A 151 -19.41 -8.03 18.13
CA GLN A 151 -20.21 -7.99 16.90
C GLN A 151 -21.20 -6.82 16.91
N GLU A 152 -21.83 -6.53 18.05
CA GLU A 152 -22.69 -5.37 18.24
C GLU A 152 -21.91 -4.07 17.99
N ILE A 153 -20.71 -3.95 18.57
CA ILE A 153 -19.87 -2.77 18.38
C ILE A 153 -19.41 -2.65 16.92
N ALA A 154 -19.06 -3.75 16.26
CA ALA A 154 -18.72 -3.72 14.84
C ALA A 154 -19.89 -3.24 13.97
N VAL A 155 -21.11 -3.76 14.18
CA VAL A 155 -22.30 -3.31 13.45
C VAL A 155 -22.62 -1.84 13.77
N CYS A 156 -22.45 -1.43 15.02
CA CYS A 156 -22.60 -0.05 15.45
C CYS A 156 -21.61 0.87 14.73
N CYS A 157 -20.33 0.49 14.64
CA CYS A 157 -19.33 1.23 13.88
C CYS A 157 -19.67 1.31 12.39
N ASP A 158 -20.14 0.23 11.77
CA ASP A 158 -20.57 0.23 10.35
C ASP A 158 -21.75 1.18 10.10
N VAL A 159 -22.70 1.24 11.04
CA VAL A 159 -23.83 2.16 11.01
C VAL A 159 -23.33 3.60 11.10
N LEU A 160 -22.51 3.90 12.12
CA LEU A 160 -21.95 5.23 12.34
C LEU A 160 -21.10 5.69 11.15
N GLU A 161 -20.26 4.83 10.59
CA GLU A 161 -19.42 5.17 9.45
C GLU A 161 -20.28 5.62 8.25
N LYS A 162 -21.38 4.91 7.98
CA LYS A 162 -22.33 5.29 6.92
C LYS A 162 -23.06 6.58 7.24
N LEU A 163 -23.53 6.76 8.47
CA LEU A 163 -24.24 7.98 8.88
C LEU A 163 -23.32 9.20 8.82
N PHE A 164 -22.08 9.08 9.29
CA PHE A 164 -21.14 10.18 9.27
C PHE A 164 -20.75 10.62 7.87
N ARG A 165 -20.83 9.77 6.84
CA ARG A 165 -20.70 10.20 5.42
C ARG A 165 -21.74 11.23 5.01
N GLY A 166 -22.87 11.33 5.73
CA GLY A 166 -23.88 12.37 5.53
C GLY A 166 -23.56 13.70 6.24
N LEU A 167 -22.62 13.72 7.19
CA LEU A 167 -22.18 14.93 7.90
C LEU A 167 -21.09 15.65 7.12
N GLU A 168 -21.20 16.98 7.00
CA GLU A 168 -20.08 17.78 6.53
C GLU A 168 -18.95 17.82 7.58
N PRO A 169 -17.67 17.75 7.17
CA PRO A 169 -16.53 17.83 8.09
C PRO A 169 -16.57 19.05 9.03
N HIS A 170 -17.03 20.19 8.53
CA HIS A 170 -17.18 21.43 9.31
C HIS A 170 -18.10 21.29 10.52
N GLY A 171 -19.13 20.45 10.43
CA GLY A 171 -20.05 20.18 11.54
C GLY A 171 -19.54 19.12 12.52
N LEU A 172 -18.57 18.30 12.10
CA LEU A 172 -18.10 17.15 12.87
C LEU A 172 -17.22 17.58 14.05
N LEU A 173 -16.23 18.45 13.82
CA LEU A 173 -15.27 18.84 14.86
C LEU A 173 -15.90 19.58 16.06
N PRO A 174 -16.77 20.60 15.87
CA PRO A 174 -17.35 21.31 17.01
C PRO A 174 -18.26 20.43 17.86
N GLN A 175 -18.93 19.46 17.23
CA GLN A 175 -19.92 18.62 17.89
C GLN A 175 -19.30 17.39 18.55
N PHE A 176 -18.32 16.74 17.91
CA PHE A 176 -17.82 15.42 18.31
C PHE A 176 -16.33 15.38 18.65
N SER A 177 -15.67 16.53 18.83
CA SER A 177 -14.23 16.58 19.18
C SER A 177 -13.88 15.72 20.39
N LYS A 178 -14.65 15.84 21.47
CA LYS A 178 -14.44 15.03 22.69
C LYS A 178 -14.66 13.54 22.40
N ASP A 179 -15.74 13.19 21.72
CA ASP A 179 -16.06 11.79 21.40
C ASP A 179 -15.00 11.16 20.49
N LEU A 180 -14.42 11.94 19.58
CA LEU A 180 -13.28 11.51 18.76
C LEU A 180 -12.08 11.17 19.63
N VAL A 181 -11.67 12.04 20.56
CA VAL A 181 -10.53 11.75 21.46
C VAL A 181 -10.79 10.46 22.26
N HIS A 182 -11.99 10.32 22.85
CA HIS A 182 -12.34 9.11 23.61
C HIS A 182 -12.36 7.84 22.73
N GLY A 183 -12.89 7.95 21.52
CA GLY A 183 -12.96 6.84 20.57
C GLY A 183 -11.59 6.42 20.03
N LEU A 184 -10.66 7.36 19.85
CA LEU A 184 -9.28 7.08 19.47
C LEU A 184 -8.51 6.33 20.57
N SER A 185 -8.80 6.61 21.85
CA SER A 185 -8.23 5.87 22.99
C SER A 185 -9.01 4.60 23.37
N HIS A 186 -10.06 4.25 22.63
CA HIS A 186 -10.93 3.13 22.97
C HIS A 186 -10.20 1.77 22.84
N PRO A 187 -10.42 0.78 23.72
CA PRO A 187 -9.72 -0.51 23.70
C PRO A 187 -10.01 -1.37 22.46
N ILE A 188 -11.15 -1.16 21.81
CA ILE A 188 -11.58 -1.94 20.63
C ILE A 188 -11.11 -1.28 19.33
N GLU A 189 -10.42 -2.06 18.48
CA GLU A 189 -9.83 -1.63 17.20
C GLU A 189 -10.84 -0.95 16.26
N CYS A 190 -12.05 -1.51 16.07
CA CYS A 190 -13.02 -0.96 15.12
C CYS A 190 -13.52 0.45 15.51
N VAL A 191 -13.58 0.76 16.82
CA VAL A 191 -13.94 2.10 17.30
C VAL A 191 -12.81 3.08 16.99
N ARG A 192 -11.56 2.70 17.26
CA ARG A 192 -10.38 3.52 16.89
C ARG A 192 -10.35 3.80 15.39
N LEU A 193 -10.57 2.76 14.56
CA LEU A 193 -10.63 2.89 13.10
C LEU A 193 -11.76 3.80 12.64
N LEU A 194 -12.97 3.69 13.21
CA LEU A 194 -14.08 4.58 12.91
C LEU A 194 -13.68 6.06 13.11
N CYS A 195 -13.08 6.37 14.27
CA CYS A 195 -12.63 7.72 14.60
C CYS A 195 -11.51 8.19 13.67
N LEU A 196 -10.53 7.34 13.36
CA LEU A 196 -9.47 7.66 12.40
C LEU A 196 -10.02 7.93 10.99
N HIS A 197 -11.00 7.14 10.51
CA HIS A 197 -11.63 7.39 9.22
C HIS A 197 -12.36 8.74 9.17
N GLN A 198 -12.99 9.16 10.29
CA GLN A 198 -13.61 10.49 10.36
C GLN A 198 -12.56 11.59 10.41
N ALA A 199 -11.50 11.42 11.21
CA ALA A 199 -10.38 12.35 11.28
C ALA A 199 -9.68 12.51 9.93
N LEU A 200 -9.50 11.42 9.17
CA LEU A 200 -8.93 11.45 7.82
C LEU A 200 -9.79 12.29 6.87
N ARG A 201 -11.11 12.07 6.86
CA ARG A 201 -12.01 12.88 6.03
C ARG A 201 -11.89 14.36 6.34
N VAL A 202 -11.81 14.69 7.63
CA VAL A 202 -11.66 16.08 8.09
C VAL A 202 -10.28 16.66 7.70
N ALA A 203 -9.21 15.88 7.85
CA ALA A 203 -7.86 16.29 7.45
C ALA A 203 -7.73 16.52 5.93
N GLU A 204 -8.43 15.73 5.11
CA GLU A 204 -8.41 15.89 3.65
C GLU A 204 -9.25 17.08 3.16
N GLU A 205 -10.40 17.35 3.80
CA GLU A 205 -11.33 18.39 3.34
C GLU A 205 -11.06 19.77 3.98
N ILE A 206 -10.67 19.82 5.25
CA ILE A 206 -10.49 21.07 6.03
C ILE A 206 -9.21 21.06 6.92
N PRO A 207 -8.02 20.82 6.33
CA PRO A 207 -6.77 20.64 7.09
C PRO A 207 -6.43 21.80 8.04
N GLN A 208 -6.64 23.04 7.60
CA GLN A 208 -6.32 24.25 8.39
C GLN A 208 -7.17 24.41 9.65
N GLN A 209 -8.42 23.90 9.64
CA GLN A 209 -9.27 23.89 10.82
C GLN A 209 -8.91 22.69 11.71
N PHE A 210 -8.64 21.54 11.08
CA PHE A 210 -8.32 20.32 11.81
C PHE A 210 -7.04 20.45 12.63
N ILE A 211 -6.02 21.11 12.09
CA ILE A 211 -4.73 21.27 12.75
C ILE A 211 -4.80 22.07 14.07
N GLN A 212 -5.88 22.84 14.29
CA GLN A 212 -6.10 23.58 15.54
C GLN A 212 -6.54 22.69 16.71
N HIS A 213 -6.86 21.41 16.47
CA HIS A 213 -7.32 20.45 17.47
C HIS A 213 -6.16 19.60 17.99
N GLU A 214 -5.26 20.21 18.79
CA GLU A 214 -4.04 19.56 19.30
C GLU A 214 -4.31 18.28 20.11
N ASP A 215 -5.44 18.20 20.81
CA ASP A 215 -5.84 17.02 21.59
C ASP A 215 -6.12 15.80 20.71
N ILE A 216 -6.84 16.01 19.61
CA ILE A 216 -7.10 14.96 18.61
C ILE A 216 -5.80 14.56 17.92
N LEU A 217 -4.96 15.53 17.55
CA LEU A 217 -3.69 15.26 16.86
C LEU A 217 -2.72 14.46 17.74
N SER A 218 -2.61 14.80 19.02
CA SER A 218 -1.74 14.10 19.97
C SER A 218 -2.14 12.62 20.07
N GLU A 219 -3.44 12.34 20.13
CA GLU A 219 -3.93 10.96 20.17
C GLU A 219 -3.71 10.22 18.84
N ILE A 220 -3.89 10.90 17.69
CA ILE A 220 -3.57 10.34 16.38
C ILE A 220 -2.08 9.99 16.27
N ILE A 221 -1.19 10.89 16.71
CA ILE A 221 0.24 10.63 16.71
C ILE A 221 0.54 9.42 17.59
N ALA A 222 -0.04 9.35 18.79
CA ALA A 222 0.09 8.18 19.66
C ALA A 222 -0.33 6.86 18.98
N LYS A 223 -1.34 6.89 18.09
CA LYS A 223 -1.81 5.71 17.35
C LYS A 223 -0.85 5.21 16.26
N ILE A 224 0.18 5.96 15.85
CA ILE A 224 1.24 5.46 14.95
C ILE A 224 1.93 4.23 15.55
N SER A 225 2.02 4.18 16.89
CA SER A 225 2.61 3.07 17.64
C SER A 225 1.56 2.06 18.17
N ASP A 226 0.33 2.06 17.64
CA ASP A 226 -0.73 1.11 18.06
C ASP A 226 -0.36 -0.34 17.71
N ASP A 227 -0.74 -1.29 18.56
CA ASP A 227 -0.50 -2.72 18.33
C ASP A 227 -1.14 -3.20 17.01
N SER A 228 -2.29 -2.63 16.62
CA SER A 228 -2.92 -2.90 15.33
C SER A 228 -2.24 -2.13 14.20
N LEU A 229 -1.65 -2.87 13.26
CA LEU A 229 -1.07 -2.30 12.04
C LEU A 229 -2.10 -1.50 11.21
N ARG A 230 -3.39 -1.87 11.27
CA ARG A 230 -4.45 -1.14 10.55
C ARG A 230 -4.66 0.25 11.14
N VAL A 231 -4.71 0.33 12.47
CA VAL A 231 -4.84 1.60 13.21
C VAL A 231 -3.62 2.48 12.98
N ALA A 232 -2.41 1.91 13.10
CA ALA A 232 -1.17 2.64 12.86
C ALA A 232 -1.07 3.23 11.43
N LYS A 233 -1.48 2.45 10.42
CA LYS A 233 -1.48 2.92 9.03
C LYS A 233 -2.48 4.05 8.79
N GLU A 234 -3.69 3.97 9.33
CA GLU A 234 -4.64 5.07 9.18
C GLU A 234 -4.24 6.33 9.94
N ALA A 235 -3.64 6.19 11.13
CA ALA A 235 -3.05 7.32 11.84
C ALA A 235 -1.95 8.02 11.01
N ALA A 236 -1.05 7.22 10.41
CA ALA A 236 -0.03 7.73 9.50
C ALA A 236 -0.63 8.42 8.26
N HIS A 237 -1.70 7.87 7.67
CA HIS A 237 -2.39 8.49 6.54
C HIS A 237 -2.95 9.87 6.86
N ILE A 238 -3.48 10.08 8.07
CA ILE A 238 -3.99 11.40 8.49
C ILE A 238 -2.85 12.42 8.53
N VAL A 239 -1.71 12.06 9.12
CA VAL A 239 -0.53 12.92 9.13
C VAL A 239 -0.05 13.23 7.71
N MET A 240 -0.06 12.22 6.82
CA MET A 240 0.27 12.41 5.42
C MET A 240 -0.74 13.30 4.67
N ALA A 241 -2.02 13.25 5.02
CA ALA A 241 -3.05 14.12 4.46
C ALA A 241 -2.81 15.59 4.85
N LEU A 242 -2.54 15.84 6.14
CA LEU A 242 -2.16 17.17 6.63
C LEU A 242 -0.88 17.70 5.97
N GLY A 243 0.09 16.83 5.70
CA GLY A 243 1.33 17.19 5.00
C GLY A 243 1.16 17.70 3.57
N LYS A 244 -0.02 17.53 2.95
CA LYS A 244 -0.30 18.05 1.60
C LYS A 244 -0.67 19.54 1.61
N ASP A 245 -1.08 20.08 2.77
CA ASP A 245 -1.33 21.51 2.97
C ASP A 245 -0.15 22.14 3.71
N GLN A 246 0.47 23.17 3.13
CA GLN A 246 1.73 23.69 3.64
C GLN A 246 1.61 24.36 5.01
N ASP A 247 0.49 25.05 5.28
CA ASP A 247 0.26 25.73 6.55
C ASP A 247 0.00 24.70 7.67
N ALA A 248 -0.82 23.69 7.39
CA ALA A 248 -1.06 22.59 8.32
C ALA A 248 0.21 21.78 8.60
N ALA A 249 1.01 21.50 7.56
CA ALA A 249 2.33 20.85 7.69
C ALA A 249 3.26 21.61 8.64
N CYS A 250 3.36 22.95 8.47
CA CYS A 250 4.20 23.78 9.33
C CYS A 250 3.77 23.72 10.79
N GLN A 251 2.46 23.75 11.07
CA GLN A 251 1.93 23.68 12.43
C GLN A 251 2.10 22.30 13.06
N LEU A 252 1.96 21.22 12.28
CA LEU A 252 2.17 19.85 12.77
C LEU A 252 3.60 19.62 13.29
N PHE A 253 4.59 20.23 12.67
CA PHE A 253 6.00 20.13 13.09
C PHE A 253 6.42 21.26 14.04
N GLN A 254 5.45 21.83 14.76
CA GLN A 254 5.64 22.79 15.84
C GLN A 254 4.92 22.31 17.11
N GLY A 255 5.19 22.96 18.23
CA GLY A 255 4.44 22.75 19.47
C GLY A 255 4.52 21.32 20.01
N GLN A 256 3.37 20.77 20.42
CA GLN A 256 3.30 19.46 21.07
C GLN A 256 3.43 18.29 20.08
N CYS A 257 2.91 18.42 18.86
CA CYS A 257 2.91 17.33 17.87
C CYS A 257 4.32 16.84 17.51
N ILE A 258 5.27 17.76 17.33
CA ILE A 258 6.68 17.37 17.11
C ILE A 258 7.29 16.69 18.35
N ASN A 259 6.93 17.12 19.56
CA ASN A 259 7.40 16.48 20.80
C ASN A 259 6.86 15.06 20.92
N ASP A 260 5.60 14.83 20.55
CA ASP A 260 4.97 13.51 20.55
C ASP A 260 5.66 12.58 19.53
N LEU A 261 5.94 13.09 18.33
CA LEU A 261 6.72 12.35 17.32
C LEU A 261 8.13 12.01 17.82
N GLN A 262 8.82 12.97 18.45
CA GLN A 262 10.15 12.74 19.06
C GLN A 262 10.09 11.68 20.16
N GLN A 263 9.05 11.71 20.99
CA GLN A 263 8.86 10.73 22.05
C GLN A 263 8.69 9.31 21.48
N GLN A 264 7.97 9.15 20.37
CA GLN A 264 7.86 7.85 19.69
C GLN A 264 9.18 7.34 19.13
N LEU A 265 10.07 8.24 18.68
CA LEU A 265 11.42 7.86 18.25
C LEU A 265 12.31 7.40 19.41
N MET A 266 11.92 7.68 20.66
CA MET A 266 12.61 7.18 21.85
C MET A 266 11.97 5.89 22.41
N ASP A 267 11.02 5.28 21.69
CA ASP A 267 10.41 4.02 22.10
C ASP A 267 11.46 2.90 22.19
N VAL A 268 11.29 2.03 23.19
CA VAL A 268 12.10 0.83 23.41
C VAL A 268 11.88 -0.18 22.26
N SER A 269 10.68 -0.21 21.69
CA SER A 269 10.30 -1.06 20.57
C SER A 269 10.83 -0.51 19.24
N ASP A 270 11.77 -1.23 18.64
CA ASP A 270 12.25 -0.96 17.28
C ASP A 270 11.10 -0.91 16.27
N THR A 271 10.06 -1.75 16.46
CA THR A 271 8.89 -1.76 15.57
C THR A 271 8.16 -0.42 15.58
N ASN A 272 7.98 0.18 16.76
CA ASN A 272 7.29 1.45 16.89
C ASN A 272 8.14 2.58 16.31
N ARG A 273 9.43 2.63 16.66
CA ARG A 273 10.36 3.62 16.11
C ARG A 273 10.39 3.60 14.58
N PHE A 274 10.47 2.41 13.97
CA PHE A 274 10.54 2.29 12.51
C PHE A 274 9.23 2.65 11.80
N ARG A 275 8.07 2.51 12.44
CA ARG A 275 6.81 3.05 11.90
C ARG A 275 6.82 4.57 11.87
N THR A 276 7.32 5.20 12.94
CA THR A 276 7.48 6.67 12.98
C THR A 276 8.51 7.13 11.95
N TYR A 277 9.65 6.42 11.78
CA TYR A 277 10.61 6.72 10.72
C TYR A 277 10.02 6.56 9.31
N GLU A 278 9.19 5.53 9.08
CA GLU A 278 8.51 5.34 7.78
C GLU A 278 7.60 6.54 7.48
N LEU A 279 6.79 6.97 8.47
CA LEU A 279 5.95 8.16 8.33
C LEU A 279 6.76 9.41 8.02
N ILE A 280 7.82 9.70 8.79
CA ILE A 280 8.65 10.89 8.61
C ILE A 280 9.32 10.88 7.24
N THR A 281 9.80 9.71 6.80
CA THR A 281 10.41 9.51 5.49
C THR A 281 9.42 9.82 4.38
N ASP A 282 8.19 9.31 4.47
CA ASP A 282 7.16 9.60 3.47
C ASP A 282 6.72 11.05 3.48
N PHE A 283 6.58 11.64 4.67
CA PHE A 283 6.24 13.06 4.83
C PHE A 283 7.29 13.96 4.17
N ALA A 284 8.57 13.70 4.41
CA ALA A 284 9.69 14.43 3.82
C ALA A 284 9.71 14.35 2.29
N ARG A 285 9.22 13.24 1.72
CA ARG A 285 9.18 13.05 0.26
C ARG A 285 8.10 13.87 -0.44
N LEU A 286 7.11 14.40 0.29
CA LEU A 286 6.03 15.20 -0.30
C LEU A 286 6.53 16.52 -0.91
N SER A 287 7.45 17.22 -0.24
CA SER A 287 8.01 18.49 -0.71
C SER A 287 9.36 18.82 -0.04
N PRO A 288 10.20 19.67 -0.64
CA PRO A 288 11.41 20.19 0.00
C PRO A 288 11.12 20.91 1.33
N GLU A 289 10.01 21.64 1.40
CA GLU A 289 9.58 22.35 2.61
C GLU A 289 9.26 21.36 3.74
N ASN A 290 8.55 20.27 3.44
CA ASN A 290 8.24 19.23 4.42
C ASN A 290 9.47 18.53 4.95
N LEU A 291 10.46 18.26 4.10
CA LEU A 291 11.76 17.74 4.54
C LEU A 291 12.42 18.70 5.53
N SER A 292 12.41 20.01 5.23
CA SER A 292 13.04 21.01 6.09
C SER A 292 12.46 21.01 7.51
N LEU A 293 11.14 20.79 7.65
CA LEU A 293 10.42 20.72 8.92
C LEU A 293 10.84 19.51 9.78
N CYS A 294 11.18 18.38 9.17
CA CYS A 294 11.48 17.14 9.87
C CYS A 294 12.95 16.71 9.83
N THR A 295 13.85 17.59 9.34
CA THR A 295 15.31 17.37 9.26
C THR A 295 15.90 16.79 10.55
N GLY A 296 15.53 17.34 11.70
CA GLY A 296 16.01 16.85 13.01
C GLY A 296 15.58 15.42 13.31
N LEU A 297 14.37 15.04 12.92
CA LEU A 297 13.86 13.67 13.09
C LEU A 297 14.53 12.69 12.12
N LEU A 298 14.76 13.12 10.87
CA LEU A 298 15.51 12.35 9.88
C LEU A 298 16.96 12.10 10.31
N GLN A 299 17.56 13.01 11.09
CA GLN A 299 18.89 12.79 11.64
C GLN A 299 18.94 11.54 12.53
N HIS A 300 17.89 11.27 13.30
CA HIS A 300 17.82 10.07 14.11
C HIS A 300 17.81 8.81 13.24
N LEU A 301 17.09 8.81 12.11
CA LEU A 301 17.12 7.74 11.12
C LEU A 301 18.52 7.54 10.54
N VAL A 302 19.22 8.63 10.17
CA VAL A 302 20.61 8.55 9.68
C VAL A 302 21.52 7.92 10.74
N ASN A 303 21.31 8.24 12.01
CA ASN A 303 22.09 7.67 13.12
C ASN A 303 21.84 6.17 13.33
N GLU A 304 20.67 5.63 12.94
CA GLU A 304 20.39 4.19 13.00
C GLU A 304 21.35 3.37 12.12
N VAL A 305 21.86 3.94 11.02
CA VAL A 305 22.85 3.28 10.14
C VAL A 305 24.18 2.99 10.87
N TYR A 306 24.48 3.73 11.94
CA TYR A 306 25.71 3.57 12.71
C TYR A 306 25.59 2.58 13.88
N LYS A 307 24.38 2.14 14.24
CA LYS A 307 24.16 1.18 15.36
C LYS A 307 24.73 -0.19 15.02
N GLU A 308 25.00 -1.05 16.00
CA GLU A 308 25.62 -2.37 15.74
C GLU A 308 24.67 -3.39 15.10
N ASP A 309 23.37 -3.27 15.36
CA ASP A 309 22.37 -4.22 14.88
C ASP A 309 22.18 -4.14 13.36
N VAL A 310 22.45 -5.25 12.68
CA VAL A 310 22.39 -5.38 11.21
C VAL A 310 20.97 -5.19 10.68
N LEU A 311 19.94 -5.67 11.40
CA LEU A 311 18.54 -5.52 11.00
C LEU A 311 18.10 -4.07 11.10
N VAL A 312 18.49 -3.38 12.18
CA VAL A 312 18.26 -1.94 12.36
C VAL A 312 18.93 -1.15 11.24
N ARG A 313 20.20 -1.45 10.92
CA ARG A 313 20.91 -0.84 9.78
C ARG A 313 20.18 -1.08 8.46
N LEU A 314 19.76 -2.31 8.19
CA LEU A 314 19.08 -2.68 6.95
C LEU A 314 17.77 -1.91 6.78
N ASN A 315 16.95 -1.85 7.85
CA ASN A 315 15.70 -1.09 7.84
C ASN A 315 15.96 0.41 7.63
N ALA A 316 17.02 0.96 8.25
CA ALA A 316 17.41 2.35 8.05
C ALA A 316 17.83 2.62 6.60
N ILE A 317 18.65 1.75 6.00
CA ILE A 317 19.07 1.84 4.60
C ILE A 317 17.86 1.73 3.66
N GLU A 318 16.87 0.90 3.96
CA GLU A 318 15.65 0.79 3.16
C GLU A 318 14.82 2.10 3.19
N LEU A 319 14.65 2.72 4.35
CA LEU A 319 13.98 4.01 4.46
C LEU A 319 14.77 5.13 3.79
N LEU A 320 16.10 5.16 3.93
CA LEU A 320 16.95 6.10 3.21
C LEU A 320 16.89 5.89 1.69
N THR A 321 16.78 4.64 1.22
CA THR A 321 16.56 4.34 -0.21
C THR A 321 15.24 4.93 -0.70
N ARG A 322 14.19 4.89 0.13
CA ARG A 322 12.89 5.51 -0.18
C ARG A 322 13.02 7.04 -0.22
N LEU A 323 13.73 7.65 0.74
CA LEU A 323 14.01 9.09 0.74
C LEU A 323 14.80 9.53 -0.51
N ALA A 324 15.76 8.70 -0.92
CA ALA A 324 16.60 8.91 -2.11
C ALA A 324 15.82 8.95 -3.43
N SER A 325 14.57 8.50 -3.46
CA SER A 325 13.75 8.46 -4.68
C SER A 325 13.26 9.84 -5.16
N VAL A 326 13.57 10.92 -4.45
CA VAL A 326 13.22 12.30 -4.79
C VAL A 326 14.45 13.22 -4.69
N GLN A 327 14.52 14.27 -5.51
CA GLN A 327 15.72 15.12 -5.63
C GLN A 327 16.13 15.78 -4.29
N HIS A 328 15.19 16.40 -3.59
CA HIS A 328 15.49 17.06 -2.31
C HIS A 328 15.89 16.07 -1.21
N GLY A 329 15.47 14.81 -1.31
CA GLY A 329 15.91 13.73 -0.43
C GLY A 329 17.37 13.33 -0.69
N LEU A 330 17.81 13.33 -1.96
CA LEU A 330 19.22 13.16 -2.32
C LEU A 330 20.07 14.31 -1.76
N ASP A 331 19.64 15.55 -1.99
CA ASP A 331 20.36 16.74 -1.51
C ASP A 331 20.53 16.72 0.02
N PHE A 332 19.50 16.27 0.75
CA PHE A 332 19.60 16.06 2.20
C PHE A 332 20.66 15.02 2.56
N MET A 333 20.66 13.86 1.90
CA MET A 333 21.62 12.79 2.20
C MET A 333 23.06 13.19 1.90
N ASP A 334 23.30 13.91 0.80
CA ASP A 334 24.62 14.47 0.48
C ASP A 334 25.10 15.41 1.58
N ASN A 335 24.23 16.31 2.05
CA ASN A 335 24.55 17.22 3.15
C ASN A 335 24.81 16.49 4.48
N GLN A 336 24.21 15.32 4.69
CA GLN A 336 24.45 14.49 5.87
C GLN A 336 25.69 13.59 5.76
N GLY A 337 26.34 13.54 4.59
CA GLY A 337 27.49 12.66 4.35
C GLY A 337 27.18 11.16 4.43
N ILE A 338 25.89 10.78 4.36
CA ILE A 338 25.49 9.38 4.50
C ILE A 338 25.85 8.56 3.25
N MET A 339 25.92 9.20 2.07
CA MET A 339 26.35 8.58 0.82
C MET A 339 27.77 7.99 0.93
N ASP A 340 28.73 8.80 1.38
CA ASP A 340 30.12 8.39 1.58
C ASP A 340 30.23 7.24 2.59
N ARG A 341 29.42 7.30 3.66
CA ARG A 341 29.38 6.24 4.67
C ARG A 341 28.89 4.92 4.09
N LEU A 342 27.82 4.94 3.29
CA LEU A 342 27.29 3.72 2.67
C LEU A 342 28.28 3.14 1.64
N ASP A 343 29.03 3.99 0.93
CA ASP A 343 30.11 3.54 0.03
C ASP A 343 31.29 2.93 0.81
N GLU A 344 31.68 3.52 1.94
CA GLU A 344 32.69 2.93 2.84
C GLU A 344 32.24 1.55 3.35
N MET A 345 30.97 1.42 3.75
CA MET A 345 30.40 0.14 4.17
C MET A 345 30.45 -0.88 3.03
N MET A 346 30.17 -0.46 1.80
CA MET A 346 30.23 -1.29 0.60
C MET A 346 31.64 -1.78 0.28
N LYS A 347 32.65 -0.92 0.39
CA LYS A 347 34.07 -1.27 0.16
C LYS A 347 34.60 -2.29 1.18
N ASN A 348 34.01 -2.31 2.37
CA ASN A 348 34.44 -3.16 3.49
C ASN A 348 33.55 -4.40 3.68
N VAL A 349 32.69 -4.75 2.72
CA VAL A 349 31.78 -5.91 2.84
C VAL A 349 32.53 -7.23 3.07
N ASP A 350 33.71 -7.40 2.46
CA ASP A 350 34.53 -8.61 2.62
C ASP A 350 35.28 -8.68 3.97
N SER A 351 35.30 -7.58 4.74
CA SER A 351 36.05 -7.49 5.99
C SER A 351 35.33 -8.11 7.19
N ASP A 352 34.00 -8.24 7.11
CA ASP A 352 33.15 -8.76 8.18
C ASP A 352 32.00 -9.59 7.60
N PRO A 353 31.87 -10.90 7.95
CA PRO A 353 30.75 -11.74 7.53
C PRO A 353 29.37 -11.14 7.81
N MET A 354 29.22 -10.28 8.84
CA MET A 354 27.95 -9.61 9.13
C MET A 354 27.63 -8.48 8.14
N MET A 355 28.65 -7.82 7.60
CA MET A 355 28.48 -6.75 6.59
C MET A 355 27.99 -7.30 5.25
N ALA A 356 28.25 -8.58 4.96
CA ALA A 356 27.68 -9.27 3.80
C ALA A 356 26.15 -9.28 3.78
N PHE A 357 25.49 -9.24 4.96
CA PHE A 357 24.03 -9.15 5.03
C PHE A 357 23.49 -7.77 4.63
N LEU A 358 24.30 -6.71 4.70
CA LEU A 358 23.92 -5.36 4.28
C LEU A 358 24.07 -5.16 2.78
N LEU A 359 24.86 -6.00 2.11
CA LEU A 359 25.20 -5.84 0.70
C LEU A 359 23.97 -5.71 -0.21
N PRO A 360 22.89 -6.52 -0.07
CA PRO A 360 21.69 -6.32 -0.88
C PRO A 360 21.04 -4.94 -0.67
N GLY A 361 21.02 -4.46 0.57
CA GLY A 361 20.49 -3.14 0.92
C GLY A 361 21.33 -2.01 0.33
N LEU A 362 22.66 -2.10 0.41
CA LEU A 362 23.59 -1.12 -0.16
C LEU A 362 23.48 -1.05 -1.69
N VAL A 363 23.42 -2.20 -2.37
CA VAL A 363 23.29 -2.25 -3.83
C VAL A 363 21.92 -1.72 -4.29
N LYS A 364 20.84 -2.03 -3.55
CA LYS A 364 19.50 -1.47 -3.80
C LYS A 364 19.49 0.04 -3.61
N PHE A 365 20.14 0.55 -2.56
CA PHE A 365 20.27 1.98 -2.29
C PHE A 365 20.95 2.72 -3.44
N PHE A 366 22.18 2.34 -3.79
CA PHE A 366 22.92 3.01 -4.86
C PHE A 366 22.30 2.79 -6.24
N GLY A 367 21.65 1.63 -6.47
CA GLY A 367 20.85 1.41 -7.67
C GLY A 367 19.67 2.37 -7.80
N ALA A 368 18.95 2.63 -6.70
CA ALA A 368 17.85 3.59 -6.68
C ALA A 368 18.33 5.03 -6.89
N VAL A 369 19.46 5.42 -6.29
CA VAL A 369 20.06 6.75 -6.52
C VAL A 369 20.52 6.86 -7.98
N ALA A 370 21.17 5.83 -8.53
CA ALA A 370 21.63 5.82 -9.91
C ALA A 370 20.49 5.82 -10.94
N TYR A 371 19.27 5.41 -10.56
CA TYR A 371 18.08 5.60 -11.40
C TYR A 371 17.77 7.09 -11.66
N LEU A 372 18.09 7.97 -10.70
CA LEU A 372 17.90 9.41 -10.81
C LEU A 372 19.15 10.14 -11.33
N VAL A 373 20.33 9.84 -10.77
CA VAL A 373 21.58 10.58 -11.04
C VAL A 373 22.73 9.59 -11.30
N PRO A 374 22.66 8.78 -12.38
CA PRO A 374 23.62 7.69 -12.62
C PRO A 374 25.06 8.20 -12.80
N LYS A 375 25.22 9.39 -13.38
CA LYS A 375 26.53 9.98 -13.65
C LYS A 375 27.24 10.32 -12.36
N GLU A 376 26.55 11.04 -11.49
CA GLU A 376 27.04 11.52 -10.20
C GLU A 376 27.45 10.33 -9.32
N VAL A 377 26.55 9.34 -9.16
CA VAL A 377 26.81 8.13 -8.36
C VAL A 377 28.02 7.36 -8.88
N CYS A 378 28.08 7.06 -10.19
CA CYS A 378 29.15 6.24 -10.72
C CYS A 378 30.50 6.97 -10.74
N GLN A 379 30.51 8.31 -10.79
CA GLN A 379 31.74 9.10 -10.73
C GLN A 379 32.25 9.28 -9.30
N GLN A 380 31.35 9.52 -8.34
CA GLN A 380 31.70 9.73 -6.93
C GLN A 380 31.97 8.41 -6.20
N HIS A 381 31.27 7.34 -6.57
CA HIS A 381 31.37 6.01 -5.97
C HIS A 381 31.69 4.93 -7.02
N PRO A 382 32.89 4.95 -7.64
CA PRO A 382 33.24 4.03 -8.74
C PRO A 382 33.29 2.55 -8.32
N SER A 383 33.50 2.28 -7.02
CA SER A 383 33.41 0.94 -6.41
C SER A 383 32.07 0.27 -6.66
N PHE A 384 30.98 1.05 -6.65
CA PHE A 384 29.62 0.56 -6.81
C PHE A 384 29.44 -0.21 -8.11
N LEU A 385 29.80 0.39 -9.25
CA LEU A 385 29.60 -0.24 -10.54
C LEU A 385 30.44 -1.51 -10.68
N SER A 386 31.70 -1.48 -10.21
CA SER A 386 32.56 -2.66 -10.21
C SER A 386 31.97 -3.82 -9.40
N LEU A 387 31.40 -3.51 -8.24
CA LEU A 387 30.74 -4.49 -7.36
C LEU A 387 29.49 -5.08 -8.00
N VAL A 388 28.65 -4.26 -8.63
CA VAL A 388 27.45 -4.73 -9.33
C VAL A 388 27.82 -5.75 -10.40
N PHE A 389 28.85 -5.48 -11.21
CA PHE A 389 29.30 -6.46 -12.21
C PHE A 389 29.91 -7.71 -11.58
N SER A 390 30.67 -7.62 -10.48
CA SER A 390 31.18 -8.82 -9.81
C SER A 390 30.06 -9.67 -9.20
N LEU A 391 29.00 -9.05 -8.67
CA LEU A 391 27.81 -9.75 -8.20
C LEU A 391 27.08 -10.48 -9.34
N HIS A 392 27.09 -9.90 -10.54
CA HIS A 392 26.52 -10.55 -11.72
C HIS A 392 27.35 -11.74 -12.20
N GLU A 393 28.67 -11.70 -11.99
CA GLU A 393 29.61 -12.77 -12.34
C GLU A 393 29.56 -13.95 -11.33
N ASN A 394 29.02 -13.74 -10.13
CA ASN A 394 28.87 -14.77 -9.11
C ASN A 394 27.83 -15.84 -9.47
N HIS A 395 27.95 -17.04 -8.91
CA HIS A 395 27.06 -18.16 -9.22
C HIS A 395 25.68 -18.10 -8.52
N ASP A 396 25.57 -17.33 -7.44
CA ASP A 396 24.33 -17.23 -6.68
C ASP A 396 23.21 -16.54 -7.49
N PRO A 397 22.05 -17.18 -7.71
CA PRO A 397 20.95 -16.58 -8.48
C PRO A 397 20.39 -15.28 -7.87
N SER A 398 20.40 -15.16 -6.53
CA SER A 398 19.78 -14.02 -5.84
C SER A 398 20.56 -12.72 -6.07
N THR A 399 21.88 -12.77 -5.89
CA THR A 399 22.81 -11.67 -6.15
C THR A 399 22.88 -11.32 -7.64
N ARG A 400 22.83 -12.32 -8.53
CA ARG A 400 22.76 -12.08 -9.97
C ARG A 400 21.50 -11.33 -10.40
N GLY A 401 20.35 -11.67 -9.82
CA GLY A 401 19.10 -10.97 -10.07
C GLY A 401 19.12 -9.52 -9.61
N LEU A 402 19.63 -9.28 -8.39
CA LEU A 402 19.85 -7.94 -7.87
C LEU A 402 20.78 -7.13 -8.77
N ALA A 403 21.92 -7.71 -9.17
CA ALA A 403 22.88 -7.04 -10.04
C ALA A 403 22.28 -6.71 -11.42
N ALA A 404 21.51 -7.62 -12.01
CA ALA A 404 20.83 -7.38 -13.28
C ALA A 404 19.84 -6.22 -13.18
N GLU A 405 19.02 -6.19 -12.13
CA GLU A 405 18.08 -5.10 -11.83
C GLU A 405 18.82 -3.76 -11.68
N THR A 406 19.92 -3.74 -10.91
CA THR A 406 20.75 -2.55 -10.71
C THR A 406 21.40 -2.05 -12.01
N VAL A 407 21.93 -2.94 -12.86
CA VAL A 407 22.45 -2.56 -14.19
C VAL A 407 21.34 -1.93 -15.03
N GLY A 408 20.13 -2.49 -14.98
CA GLY A 408 18.96 -1.90 -15.61
C GLY A 408 18.67 -0.49 -15.11
N MET A 409 18.68 -0.28 -13.78
CA MET A 409 18.45 1.04 -13.17
C MET A 409 19.48 2.08 -13.63
N VAL A 410 20.78 1.75 -13.57
CA VAL A 410 21.87 2.62 -14.05
C VAL A 410 21.65 2.97 -15.52
N GLY A 411 21.37 1.96 -16.34
CA GLY A 411 21.22 2.13 -17.78
C GLY A 411 19.91 2.75 -18.22
N ARG A 412 19.04 3.24 -17.32
CA ARG A 412 17.76 3.85 -17.71
C ARG A 412 17.94 5.19 -18.44
N LYS A 413 18.89 6.02 -18.01
CA LYS A 413 19.21 7.33 -18.61
C LYS A 413 20.46 7.27 -19.50
N ILE A 414 20.61 8.20 -20.44
CA ILE A 414 21.73 8.24 -21.39
C ILE A 414 23.09 8.20 -20.70
N GLU A 415 23.27 9.01 -19.64
CA GLU A 415 24.56 9.13 -18.96
C GLU A 415 24.98 7.78 -18.36
N GLY A 416 24.03 7.07 -17.77
CA GLY A 416 24.25 5.72 -17.27
C GLY A 416 24.50 4.71 -18.39
N LYS A 417 23.84 4.84 -19.55
CA LYS A 417 24.14 3.97 -20.71
C LYS A 417 25.59 4.13 -21.17
N HIS A 418 26.10 5.35 -21.25
CA HIS A 418 27.50 5.59 -21.60
C HIS A 418 28.47 5.01 -20.58
N LEU A 419 28.16 5.11 -19.28
CA LEU A 419 28.97 4.51 -18.21
C LEU A 419 28.99 2.97 -18.28
N LEU A 420 27.86 2.35 -18.60
CA LEU A 420 27.77 0.90 -18.81
C LEU A 420 28.56 0.47 -20.06
N GLU A 421 28.49 1.23 -21.14
CA GLU A 421 29.23 0.92 -22.37
C GLU A 421 30.75 0.95 -22.16
N GLN A 422 31.24 1.85 -21.28
CA GLN A 422 32.66 1.89 -20.90
C GLN A 422 33.16 0.61 -20.22
N GLN A 423 32.27 -0.24 -19.71
CA GLN A 423 32.61 -1.55 -19.15
C GLN A 423 32.86 -2.63 -20.22
N GLY A 424 32.59 -2.31 -21.49
CA GLY A 424 32.93 -3.14 -22.65
C GLY A 424 32.39 -4.57 -22.55
N THR A 425 33.29 -5.55 -22.57
CA THR A 425 32.92 -6.97 -22.58
C THR A 425 32.12 -7.41 -21.36
N ARG A 426 32.31 -6.77 -20.19
CA ARG A 426 31.52 -7.06 -18.98
C ARG A 426 30.04 -6.75 -19.21
N MET A 427 29.74 -5.59 -19.80
CA MET A 427 28.37 -5.20 -20.13
C MET A 427 27.73 -6.15 -21.17
N LEU A 428 28.46 -6.48 -22.23
CA LEU A 428 27.97 -7.43 -23.25
C LEU A 428 27.71 -8.83 -22.65
N ASN A 429 28.56 -9.28 -21.74
CA ASN A 429 28.36 -10.54 -21.02
C ASN A 429 27.15 -10.47 -20.09
N THR A 430 26.94 -9.35 -19.40
CA THR A 430 25.75 -9.12 -18.58
C THR A 430 24.46 -9.23 -19.40
N CYS A 431 24.38 -8.60 -20.57
CA CYS A 431 23.24 -8.75 -21.47
C CYS A 431 23.02 -10.22 -21.89
N LYS A 432 24.09 -10.93 -22.23
CA LYS A 432 24.02 -12.36 -22.57
C LYS A 432 23.49 -13.20 -21.40
N GLN A 433 23.96 -12.93 -20.19
CA GLN A 433 23.52 -13.64 -18.98
C GLN A 433 22.07 -13.32 -18.62
N MET A 434 21.61 -12.07 -18.80
CA MET A 434 20.19 -11.72 -18.68
C MET A 434 19.34 -12.58 -19.61
N GLY A 435 19.74 -12.74 -20.88
CA GLY A 435 19.04 -13.62 -21.81
C GLY A 435 19.03 -15.10 -21.42
N ILE A 436 20.10 -15.60 -20.79
CA ILE A 436 20.13 -16.96 -20.20
C ILE A 436 19.12 -17.06 -19.05
N MET A 437 19.07 -16.07 -18.15
CA MET A 437 18.11 -16.04 -17.04
C MET A 437 16.65 -16.02 -17.53
N LEU A 438 16.36 -15.30 -18.61
CA LEU A 438 15.02 -15.28 -19.21
C LEU A 438 14.55 -16.67 -19.67
N ARG A 439 15.47 -17.55 -20.04
CA ARG A 439 15.15 -18.95 -20.39
C ARG A 439 15.03 -19.82 -19.16
N ASP A 440 16.02 -19.77 -18.28
CA ASP A 440 16.29 -20.85 -17.32
C ASP A 440 15.85 -20.56 -15.88
N ALA A 441 15.63 -19.29 -15.52
CA ALA A 441 15.30 -18.89 -14.15
C ALA A 441 13.85 -19.20 -13.74
N ASP A 442 13.52 -18.98 -12.46
CA ASP A 442 12.13 -18.94 -11.99
C ASP A 442 11.38 -17.68 -12.48
N LEU A 443 10.06 -17.65 -12.28
CA LEU A 443 9.21 -16.56 -12.74
C LEU A 443 9.57 -15.21 -12.10
N THR A 444 9.91 -15.20 -10.80
CA THR A 444 10.23 -13.98 -10.06
C THR A 444 11.49 -13.33 -10.60
N LEU A 445 12.54 -14.12 -10.83
CA LEU A 445 13.79 -13.62 -11.41
C LEU A 445 13.61 -13.19 -12.87
N LYS A 446 12.79 -13.91 -13.67
CA LYS A 446 12.46 -13.49 -15.04
C LYS A 446 11.81 -12.12 -15.08
N GLU A 447 10.84 -11.86 -14.20
CA GLU A 447 10.15 -10.57 -14.14
C GLU A 447 11.14 -9.42 -13.87
N LYS A 448 12.04 -9.60 -12.90
CA LYS A 448 13.11 -8.62 -12.60
C LYS A 448 14.03 -8.37 -13.80
N VAL A 449 14.48 -9.45 -14.45
CA VAL A 449 15.37 -9.34 -15.62
C VAL A 449 14.67 -8.67 -16.81
N LEU A 450 13.38 -8.95 -17.03
CA LEU A 450 12.60 -8.24 -18.06
C LEU A 450 12.50 -6.73 -17.76
N GLY A 451 12.27 -6.35 -16.50
CA GLY A 451 12.31 -4.94 -16.09
C GLY A 451 13.69 -4.29 -16.31
N ALA A 452 14.77 -5.02 -16.05
CA ALA A 452 16.13 -4.54 -16.35
C ALA A 452 16.34 -4.32 -17.85
N VAL A 453 15.93 -5.27 -18.69
CA VAL A 453 16.01 -5.16 -20.16
C VAL A 453 15.15 -3.99 -20.66
N GLU A 454 13.94 -3.81 -20.13
CA GLU A 454 13.07 -2.66 -20.43
C GLU A 454 13.81 -1.34 -20.17
N ASN A 455 14.44 -1.19 -19.01
CA ASN A 455 15.20 0.01 -18.67
C ASN A 455 16.40 0.23 -19.61
N LEU A 456 17.16 -0.82 -19.91
CA LEU A 456 18.32 -0.75 -20.81
C LEU A 456 17.93 -0.30 -22.22
N LEU A 457 16.80 -0.79 -22.73
CA LEU A 457 16.34 -0.47 -24.08
C LEU A 457 15.55 0.83 -24.17
N THR A 458 15.14 1.41 -23.04
CA THR A 458 14.41 2.68 -23.02
C THR A 458 15.26 3.82 -23.55
N LEU A 459 14.78 4.48 -24.60
CA LEU A 459 15.42 5.65 -25.22
C LEU A 459 14.34 6.62 -25.74
N PRO A 460 14.14 7.79 -25.10
CA PRO A 460 13.20 8.83 -25.54
C PRO A 460 13.48 9.30 -26.97
N VAL A 461 12.44 9.70 -27.70
CA VAL A 461 12.54 10.09 -29.13
C VAL A 461 13.50 11.26 -29.32
N GLU A 462 13.47 12.22 -28.38
CA GLU A 462 14.30 13.42 -28.37
C GLU A 462 15.80 13.11 -28.22
N GLU A 463 16.10 11.93 -27.67
CA GLU A 463 17.43 11.45 -27.34
C GLU A 463 17.97 10.43 -28.36
N GLN A 464 17.17 10.05 -29.37
CA GLN A 464 17.55 9.05 -30.38
C GLN A 464 18.57 9.61 -31.37
N THR A 465 19.85 9.31 -31.13
CA THR A 465 20.94 9.48 -32.10
C THR A 465 21.29 8.14 -32.75
N SER A 466 21.95 8.16 -33.91
CA SER A 466 22.41 6.94 -34.59
C SER A 466 23.29 6.07 -33.67
N ASP A 467 24.19 6.71 -32.92
CA ASP A 467 25.10 6.03 -32.01
C ASP A 467 24.35 5.38 -30.84
N LEU A 468 23.43 6.11 -30.20
CA LEU A 468 22.64 5.58 -29.09
C LEU A 468 21.67 4.47 -29.52
N LEU A 469 21.05 4.59 -30.68
CA LEU A 469 20.22 3.53 -31.26
C LEU A 469 21.03 2.26 -31.52
N SER A 470 22.22 2.40 -32.12
CA SER A 470 23.12 1.26 -32.37
C SER A 470 23.62 0.61 -31.07
N LEU A 471 23.84 1.42 -30.03
CA LEU A 471 24.25 0.97 -28.71
C LEU A 471 23.19 0.06 -28.08
N VAL A 472 21.94 0.54 -27.95
CA VAL A 472 20.86 -0.25 -27.34
C VAL A 472 20.48 -1.47 -28.17
N GLU A 473 20.53 -1.38 -29.50
CA GLU A 473 20.35 -2.52 -30.40
C GLU A 473 21.44 -3.59 -30.21
N SER A 474 22.69 -3.16 -29.98
CA SER A 474 23.80 -4.08 -29.72
C SER A 474 23.56 -4.88 -28.44
N TRP A 475 23.06 -4.25 -27.37
CA TRP A 475 22.73 -4.91 -26.11
C TRP A 475 21.55 -5.87 -26.27
N TYR A 476 20.51 -5.46 -26.99
CA TYR A 476 19.38 -6.32 -27.34
C TYR A 476 19.84 -7.59 -28.07
N SER A 477 20.74 -7.43 -29.05
CA SER A 477 21.27 -8.54 -29.84
C SER A 477 22.17 -9.50 -29.04
N ARG A 478 22.63 -9.10 -27.85
CA ARG A 478 23.36 -9.99 -26.93
C ARG A 478 22.46 -10.90 -26.11
N LEU A 479 21.17 -10.58 -25.95
CA LEU A 479 20.24 -11.39 -25.13
C LEU A 479 20.15 -12.83 -25.66
N ALA A 480 20.02 -13.01 -26.97
CA ALA A 480 19.94 -14.32 -27.60
C ALA A 480 20.37 -14.24 -29.07
N PRO A 481 20.67 -15.39 -29.72
CA PRO A 481 20.86 -15.42 -31.17
C PRO A 481 19.62 -14.91 -31.95
N GLN A 482 18.43 -15.11 -31.39
CA GLN A 482 17.14 -14.62 -31.93
C GLN A 482 16.30 -14.02 -30.78
N PRO A 483 16.55 -12.76 -30.37
CA PRO A 483 15.89 -12.22 -29.19
C PRO A 483 14.38 -11.99 -29.36
N MET A 484 13.89 -11.69 -30.58
CA MET A 484 12.45 -11.63 -30.84
C MET A 484 11.78 -12.98 -30.56
N SER A 485 12.38 -14.08 -30.99
CA SER A 485 11.84 -15.43 -30.76
C SER A 485 11.83 -15.77 -29.26
N LEU A 486 12.89 -15.40 -28.52
CA LEU A 486 12.89 -15.50 -27.06
C LEU A 486 11.68 -14.79 -26.42
N PHE A 487 11.35 -13.57 -26.87
CA PHE A 487 10.20 -12.83 -26.35
C PHE A 487 8.86 -13.46 -26.76
N MET A 488 8.75 -13.96 -27.99
CA MET A 488 7.55 -14.68 -28.45
C MET A 488 7.34 -15.97 -27.64
N ASP A 489 8.39 -16.75 -27.36
CA ASP A 489 8.33 -17.95 -26.52
C ASP A 489 7.87 -17.64 -25.08
N LEU A 490 8.22 -16.45 -24.56
CA LEU A 490 7.75 -15.98 -23.26
C LEU A 490 6.27 -15.57 -23.31
N LEU A 491 5.83 -15.00 -24.43
CA LEU A 491 4.42 -14.67 -24.64
C LEU A 491 3.55 -15.92 -24.73
N GLU A 492 4.00 -17.00 -25.35
CA GLU A 492 3.21 -18.25 -25.44
C GLU A 492 2.88 -18.87 -24.07
N LYS A 493 3.64 -18.55 -23.03
CA LYS A 493 3.45 -19.11 -21.69
C LYS A 493 2.32 -18.37 -20.95
N PRO A 494 1.48 -19.07 -20.17
CA PRO A 494 0.30 -18.48 -19.51
C PRO A 494 0.65 -17.72 -18.21
N PHE A 495 1.70 -16.90 -18.22
CA PHE A 495 2.15 -16.13 -17.06
C PHE A 495 1.92 -14.63 -17.30
N GLN A 496 0.84 -14.08 -16.75
CA GLN A 496 0.41 -12.70 -17.00
C GLN A 496 1.52 -11.67 -16.72
N ALA A 497 2.20 -11.75 -15.57
CA ALA A 497 3.26 -10.80 -15.20
C ALA A 497 4.41 -10.78 -16.22
N ILE A 498 4.84 -11.96 -16.68
CA ILE A 498 5.87 -12.13 -17.71
C ILE A 498 5.40 -11.57 -19.05
N ARG A 499 4.17 -11.91 -19.46
CA ARG A 499 3.59 -11.43 -20.73
C ARG A 499 3.50 -9.90 -20.76
N CYS A 500 2.99 -9.29 -19.69
CA CYS A 500 2.93 -7.84 -19.55
C CYS A 500 4.32 -7.20 -19.60
N ALA A 501 5.33 -7.79 -18.95
CA ALA A 501 6.70 -7.28 -18.98
C ALA A 501 7.31 -7.35 -20.40
N VAL A 502 7.06 -8.42 -21.15
CA VAL A 502 7.49 -8.52 -22.56
C VAL A 502 6.78 -7.46 -23.42
N PHE A 503 5.48 -7.23 -23.23
CA PHE A 503 4.77 -6.19 -23.96
C PHE A 503 5.32 -4.78 -23.68
N ARG A 504 5.78 -4.48 -22.46
CA ARG A 504 6.44 -3.20 -22.15
C ARG A 504 7.76 -3.04 -22.89
N ILE A 505 8.59 -4.09 -22.96
CA ILE A 505 9.82 -4.09 -23.77
C ILE A 505 9.48 -3.83 -25.25
N MET A 506 8.47 -4.51 -25.79
CA MET A 506 8.03 -4.29 -27.17
C MET A 506 7.48 -2.88 -27.40
N THR A 507 6.83 -2.27 -26.40
CA THR A 507 6.39 -0.87 -26.47
C THR A 507 7.59 0.07 -26.58
N VAL A 508 8.64 -0.17 -25.80
CA VAL A 508 9.90 0.61 -25.88
C VAL A 508 10.56 0.45 -27.26
N MET A 509 10.60 -0.77 -27.79
CA MET A 509 11.13 -1.06 -29.13
C MET A 509 10.28 -0.43 -30.25
N ALA A 510 8.96 -0.36 -30.08
CA ALA A 510 8.03 0.19 -31.07
C ALA A 510 8.31 1.66 -31.42
N MET A 511 8.92 2.42 -30.51
CA MET A 511 9.29 3.81 -30.75
C MET A 511 10.64 3.97 -31.45
N GLN A 512 11.37 2.88 -31.69
CA GLN A 512 12.73 2.90 -32.21
C GLN A 512 12.80 2.23 -33.60
N PRO A 513 13.52 2.83 -34.57
CA PRO A 513 13.61 2.29 -35.94
C PRO A 513 14.10 0.84 -36.02
N TRP A 514 15.15 0.49 -35.28
CA TRP A 514 15.69 -0.87 -35.25
C TRP A 514 14.68 -1.86 -34.65
N GLY A 515 13.93 -1.45 -33.61
CA GLY A 515 12.89 -2.28 -33.00
C GLY A 515 11.72 -2.54 -33.95
N GLN A 516 11.32 -1.53 -34.73
CA GLN A 516 10.33 -1.70 -35.80
C GLN A 516 10.83 -2.66 -36.89
N ALA A 517 12.12 -2.61 -37.24
CA ALA A 517 12.69 -3.58 -38.18
C ALA A 517 12.63 -5.01 -37.61
N GLN A 518 12.97 -5.22 -36.33
CA GLN A 518 12.83 -6.52 -35.67
C GLN A 518 11.40 -7.06 -35.72
N PHE A 519 10.39 -6.20 -35.53
CA PHE A 519 8.98 -6.57 -35.64
C PHE A 519 8.56 -6.95 -37.05
N ARG A 520 9.04 -6.22 -38.07
CA ARG A 520 8.75 -6.52 -39.47
C ARG A 520 9.37 -7.84 -39.89
N ASP A 521 10.60 -8.08 -39.44
CA ASP A 521 11.43 -9.18 -39.93
C ASP A 521 11.12 -10.49 -39.18
N HIS A 522 10.51 -10.43 -37.99
CA HIS A 522 10.07 -11.63 -37.27
C HIS A 522 8.80 -12.24 -37.92
N PRO A 523 8.81 -13.53 -38.30
CA PRO A 523 7.63 -14.21 -38.80
C PRO A 523 6.47 -14.12 -37.81
N THR A 524 5.24 -13.98 -38.27
CA THR A 524 3.99 -13.97 -37.46
C THR A 524 3.80 -12.80 -36.49
N PHE A 525 4.81 -11.98 -36.16
CA PHE A 525 4.65 -10.91 -35.17
C PHE A 525 3.59 -9.89 -35.57
N CYS A 526 3.62 -9.43 -36.82
CA CYS A 526 2.64 -8.48 -37.35
C CYS A 526 1.19 -9.00 -37.31
N GLU A 527 1.01 -10.31 -37.49
CA GLU A 527 -0.30 -10.99 -37.42
C GLU A 527 -0.73 -11.17 -35.96
N PHE A 528 0.19 -11.63 -35.11
CA PHE A 528 0.01 -11.71 -33.66
C PHE A 528 -0.45 -10.37 -33.11
N LEU A 529 0.18 -9.26 -33.50
CA LEU A 529 -0.14 -7.93 -32.99
C LEU A 529 -1.57 -7.49 -33.33
N LEU A 530 -2.09 -7.86 -34.50
CA LEU A 530 -3.46 -7.54 -34.93
C LEU A 530 -4.50 -8.56 -34.44
N ASN A 531 -4.07 -9.70 -33.91
CA ASN A 531 -4.98 -10.72 -33.40
C ASN A 531 -5.56 -10.31 -32.04
N ARG A 532 -6.89 -10.18 -31.94
CA ARG A 532 -7.59 -9.78 -30.70
C ARG A 532 -7.84 -10.95 -29.72
N GLY A 533 -7.53 -12.18 -30.13
CA GLY A 533 -7.82 -13.40 -29.37
C GLY A 533 -6.66 -13.96 -28.55
N THR A 534 -5.47 -13.34 -28.58
CA THR A 534 -4.28 -13.89 -27.94
C THR A 534 -4.09 -13.49 -26.47
N GLU A 535 -4.83 -12.48 -25.98
CA GLU A 535 -4.73 -11.96 -24.61
C GLU A 535 -5.92 -12.40 -23.75
N HIS A 536 -5.62 -12.87 -22.52
CA HIS A 536 -6.61 -13.48 -21.63
C HIS A 536 -7.12 -12.55 -20.54
N SER A 537 -6.46 -11.42 -20.31
CA SER A 537 -6.76 -10.48 -19.24
C SER A 537 -6.92 -9.04 -19.74
N LYS A 538 -7.60 -8.20 -18.95
CA LYS A 538 -7.76 -6.76 -19.24
C LYS A 538 -6.39 -6.09 -19.42
N GLN A 539 -5.48 -6.36 -18.48
CA GLN A 539 -4.15 -5.77 -18.45
C GLN A 539 -3.31 -6.14 -19.69
N GLU A 540 -3.33 -7.40 -20.12
CA GLU A 540 -2.60 -7.81 -21.33
C GLU A 540 -3.13 -7.13 -22.59
N LYS A 541 -4.46 -7.00 -22.72
CA LYS A 541 -5.09 -6.28 -23.84
C LYS A 541 -4.66 -4.82 -23.88
N GLU A 542 -4.60 -4.16 -22.71
CA GLU A 542 -4.15 -2.78 -22.59
C GLU A 542 -2.67 -2.62 -22.94
N GLU A 543 -1.79 -3.52 -22.49
CA GLU A 543 -0.36 -3.49 -22.80
C GLU A 543 -0.08 -3.74 -24.28
N LYS A 544 -0.73 -4.75 -24.90
CA LYS A 544 -0.60 -4.97 -26.34
C LYS A 544 -1.14 -3.80 -27.16
N PHE A 545 -2.28 -3.23 -26.75
CA PHE A 545 -2.81 -2.03 -27.39
C PHE A 545 -1.84 -0.85 -27.28
N ARG A 546 -1.10 -0.73 -26.18
CA ARG A 546 -0.05 0.28 -26.02
C ARG A 546 1.02 0.16 -27.10
N ILE A 547 1.48 -1.06 -27.42
CA ILE A 547 2.44 -1.30 -28.53
C ILE A 547 1.88 -0.73 -29.85
N ILE A 548 0.64 -1.08 -30.18
CA ILE A 548 -0.01 -0.64 -31.44
C ILE A 548 -0.11 0.88 -31.49
N ARG A 549 -0.55 1.50 -30.38
CA ARG A 549 -0.64 2.96 -30.26
C ARG A 549 0.72 3.62 -30.46
N THR A 550 1.76 3.10 -29.79
CA THR A 550 3.13 3.59 -29.90
C THR A 550 3.66 3.47 -31.33
N LEU A 551 3.40 2.37 -32.03
CA LEU A 551 3.75 2.23 -33.45
C LEU A 551 3.05 3.29 -34.31
N VAL A 552 1.76 3.56 -34.08
CA VAL A 552 1.01 4.57 -34.85
C VAL A 552 1.52 5.99 -34.59
N GLU A 553 1.96 6.27 -33.38
CA GLU A 553 2.52 7.57 -32.96
C GLU A 553 3.99 7.76 -33.40
N SER A 554 4.70 6.67 -33.72
CA SER A 554 6.11 6.75 -34.11
C SER A 554 6.31 7.44 -35.46
N PRO A 555 7.32 8.34 -35.58
CA PRO A 555 7.60 9.05 -36.82
C PRO A 555 8.14 8.15 -37.94
N THR A 556 8.77 7.01 -37.62
CA THR A 556 9.47 6.16 -38.60
C THR A 556 8.64 4.96 -39.09
N ILE A 557 7.46 4.74 -38.52
CA ILE A 557 6.67 3.53 -38.78
C ILE A 557 6.28 3.37 -40.26
N LEU A 558 5.96 4.48 -40.93
CA LEU A 558 5.49 4.47 -42.31
C LEU A 558 6.58 3.98 -43.27
N ASP A 559 7.81 4.39 -43.01
CA ASP A 559 8.97 4.06 -43.83
C ASP A 559 9.41 2.61 -43.62
N ILE A 560 9.26 2.10 -42.39
CA ILE A 560 9.74 0.76 -42.02
C ILE A 560 8.71 -0.33 -42.30
N MET A 561 7.45 -0.13 -41.90
CA MET A 561 6.37 -1.13 -42.02
C MET A 561 5.51 -0.95 -43.27
N GLY A 562 5.58 0.20 -43.92
CA GLY A 562 4.81 0.51 -45.12
C GLY A 562 3.35 0.90 -44.86
N ARG A 563 2.78 1.62 -45.83
CA ARG A 563 1.44 2.25 -45.73
C ARG A 563 0.32 1.27 -45.41
N VAL A 564 0.32 0.07 -46.00
CA VAL A 564 -0.76 -0.91 -45.85
C VAL A 564 -0.89 -1.37 -44.40
N TYR A 565 0.23 -1.65 -43.74
CA TYR A 565 0.21 -2.09 -42.34
C TYR A 565 -0.19 -0.95 -41.40
N CYS A 566 0.32 0.27 -41.64
CA CYS A 566 -0.04 1.45 -40.86
C CYS A 566 -1.55 1.77 -40.88
N VAL A 567 -2.25 1.51 -42.00
CA VAL A 567 -3.71 1.69 -42.08
C VAL A 567 -4.41 0.73 -41.11
N LYS A 568 -4.01 -0.55 -41.08
CA LYS A 568 -4.57 -1.56 -40.18
C LYS A 568 -4.34 -1.20 -38.70
N LEU A 569 -3.14 -0.72 -38.35
CA LEU A 569 -2.85 -0.27 -36.99
C LEU A 569 -3.72 0.93 -36.59
N LYS A 570 -3.91 1.91 -37.49
CA LYS A 570 -4.78 3.08 -37.23
C LYS A 570 -6.24 2.68 -37.04
N GLU A 571 -6.72 1.71 -37.80
CA GLU A 571 -8.06 1.14 -37.62
C GLU A 571 -8.18 0.45 -36.25
N PHE A 572 -7.21 -0.38 -35.87
CA PHE A 572 -7.17 -1.03 -34.57
C PHE A 572 -7.22 -0.02 -33.40
N VAL A 573 -6.45 1.07 -33.50
CA VAL A 573 -6.45 2.15 -32.49
C VAL A 573 -7.82 2.82 -32.38
N LYS A 574 -8.49 3.07 -33.51
CA LYS A 574 -9.84 3.67 -33.52
C LYS A 574 -10.88 2.79 -32.84
N GLU A 575 -10.79 1.47 -33.03
CA GLU A 575 -11.71 0.50 -32.43
C GLU A 575 -11.46 0.32 -30.93
N GLY A 576 -10.21 0.49 -30.48
CA GLY A 576 -9.81 0.38 -29.08
C GLY A 576 -9.46 -1.05 -28.64
N PRO A 577 -8.97 -1.19 -27.39
CA PRO A 577 -8.41 -2.44 -26.86
C PRO A 577 -9.44 -3.55 -26.62
N PHE A 578 -10.71 -3.20 -26.39
CA PHE A 578 -11.77 -4.15 -26.03
C PHE A 578 -12.79 -4.40 -27.14
N PHE A 579 -12.52 -3.94 -28.37
CA PHE A 579 -13.40 -4.17 -29.49
C PHE A 579 -13.55 -5.67 -29.80
N VAL A 580 -14.79 -6.10 -30.01
CA VAL A 580 -15.15 -7.46 -30.42
C VAL A 580 -15.92 -7.35 -31.72
N GLN A 581 -15.43 -8.02 -32.76
CA GLN A 581 -16.13 -8.06 -34.04
C GLN A 581 -17.41 -8.88 -33.89
N ALA A 582 -18.56 -8.31 -34.24
CA ALA A 582 -19.82 -9.03 -34.24
C ALA A 582 -19.74 -10.17 -35.27
N GLN A 583 -19.72 -11.42 -34.81
CA GLN A 583 -19.87 -12.57 -35.69
C GLN A 583 -21.30 -12.61 -36.19
N SER A 584 -21.50 -12.48 -37.51
CA SER A 584 -22.80 -12.71 -38.13
C SER A 584 -23.12 -14.20 -37.99
N ALA A 585 -24.10 -14.53 -37.15
CA ALA A 585 -24.61 -15.89 -37.04
C ALA A 585 -25.29 -16.26 -38.37
N VAL A 586 -24.61 -17.04 -39.21
CA VAL A 586 -25.23 -17.66 -40.38
C VAL A 586 -26.16 -18.75 -39.84
N ALA A 587 -27.46 -18.48 -39.87
CA ALA A 587 -28.47 -19.51 -39.63
C ALA A 587 -28.32 -20.58 -40.71
N MET A 588 -27.88 -21.78 -40.34
CA MET A 588 -28.07 -22.95 -41.19
C MET A 588 -29.55 -23.30 -41.15
N GLU A 589 -30.29 -22.90 -42.20
CA GLU A 589 -31.56 -23.55 -42.52
C GLU A 589 -31.25 -25.00 -42.86
N SER A 590 -31.65 -25.90 -41.97
CA SER A 590 -31.77 -27.32 -42.28
C SER A 590 -32.92 -27.50 -43.27
N GLU A 591 -32.58 -27.74 -44.54
CA GLU A 591 -33.53 -28.20 -45.56
C GLU A 591 -34.10 -29.56 -45.14
N THR A 592 -35.44 -29.63 -45.17
CA THR A 592 -36.32 -30.78 -44.89
C THR A 592 -36.18 -31.92 -45.87
#